data_AF-A0A820W8Q3-F1
#
_entry.id   AF-A0A820W8Q3-F1
#
_cell.length_a   1.000
_cell.length_b   1.000
_cell.length_c   1.000
_cell.angle_alpha   90.00
_cell.angle_beta   90.00
_cell.angle_gamma   90.00
#
_symmetry.space_group_name_H-M   'P 1'
#
loop_
_entity.id
_entity.type
_entity.pdbx_description
1 polymer ?
#
loop_
_entity_poly.entity_id
_entity_poly.type
_entity_poly.pdbx_seq_one_letter_code
_entity_poly.pdbx_strand_id
1 'polypeptide(L)'
;MGKKAVSIDTKKGIILLRDTGMCQHEISRKLNVSRTCVRQTIRKFNELHTTAAKPGAGRPFKMTRRQKRAIKLQQLRDDTLSLNDLVRYAQASLNLNISGQTGSRILREFDLVSPIRIAQLLVNRLTQNEDSHRCETRSYSCEQELIDSLLKMINDVCNCTSHRIEPDTALDYDDDEEFGDFEDNYTDSADEGVDTGFDDSTEGENLMTQANFSLE
;
A
#
# COMPACT_ATOMS: atom_id res chain seq x y z
N MET A 1 -27.61 5.24 -22.03
CA MET A 1 -26.80 6.20 -21.24
C MET A 1 -27.72 6.89 -20.23
N GLY A 2 -27.50 6.70 -18.92
CA GLY A 2 -28.33 7.35 -17.90
C GLY A 2 -28.07 8.86 -17.85
N LYS A 3 -29.10 9.67 -17.57
CA LYS A 3 -28.93 11.11 -17.33
C LYS A 3 -28.07 11.34 -16.09
N LYS A 4 -27.23 12.37 -16.12
CA LYS A 4 -26.39 12.76 -14.97
C LYS A 4 -27.28 13.09 -13.77
N ALA A 5 -26.82 12.73 -12.58
CA ALA A 5 -27.51 13.04 -11.34
C ALA A 5 -27.53 14.56 -11.10
N VAL A 6 -28.61 15.05 -10.51
CA VAL A 6 -28.75 16.44 -10.07
C VAL A 6 -27.77 16.72 -8.92
N SER A 7 -27.12 17.89 -8.95
CA SER A 7 -26.09 18.27 -7.97
C SER A 7 -26.66 18.30 -6.54
N ILE A 8 -25.78 18.20 -5.55
CA ILE A 8 -26.20 18.21 -4.14
C ILE A 8 -26.75 19.59 -3.77
N ASP A 9 -26.13 20.67 -4.26
CA ASP A 9 -26.53 22.04 -3.95
C ASP A 9 -27.90 22.39 -4.50
N THR A 10 -28.23 21.92 -5.71
CA THR A 10 -29.56 22.10 -6.28
C THR A 10 -30.63 21.36 -5.49
N LYS A 11 -30.33 20.18 -4.93
CA LYS A 11 -31.26 19.47 -4.01
C LYS A 11 -31.45 20.21 -2.70
N LYS A 12 -30.39 20.78 -2.13
CA LYS A 12 -30.49 21.65 -0.93
C LYS A 12 -31.35 22.87 -1.21
N GLY A 13 -31.15 23.52 -2.36
CA GLY A 13 -31.99 24.64 -2.82
C GLY A 13 -33.47 24.27 -2.95
N ILE A 14 -33.79 23.08 -3.45
CA ILE A 14 -35.18 22.59 -3.54
C ILE A 14 -35.82 22.52 -2.14
N ILE A 15 -35.09 22.02 -1.14
CA ILE A 15 -35.61 21.86 0.22
C ILE A 15 -35.80 23.21 0.89
N LEU A 16 -34.80 24.10 0.81
CA LEU A 16 -34.90 25.45 1.36
C LEU A 16 -36.13 26.20 0.81
N LEU A 17 -36.36 26.14 -0.52
CA LEU A 17 -37.53 26.80 -1.12
C LEU A 17 -38.85 26.15 -0.70
N ARG A 18 -38.87 24.83 -0.47
CA ARG A 18 -40.05 24.15 0.07
C ARG A 18 -40.34 24.61 1.50
N ASP A 19 -39.32 24.76 2.33
CA ASP A 19 -39.48 25.19 3.72
C ASP A 19 -39.96 26.65 3.80
N THR A 20 -39.64 27.48 2.79
CA THR A 20 -40.24 28.83 2.63
C THR A 20 -41.71 28.82 2.14
N GLY A 21 -42.30 27.65 1.89
CA GLY A 21 -43.70 27.51 1.47
C GLY A 21 -43.97 27.65 -0.03
N MET A 22 -42.95 27.70 -0.89
CA MET A 22 -43.15 27.81 -2.34
C MET A 22 -43.76 26.54 -2.93
N CYS A 23 -44.59 26.68 -3.97
CA CYS A 23 -45.17 25.53 -4.63
C CYS A 23 -44.12 24.80 -5.50
N GLN A 24 -44.29 23.49 -5.70
CA GLN A 24 -43.35 22.67 -6.48
C GLN A 24 -43.15 23.18 -7.92
N HIS A 25 -44.16 23.85 -8.48
CA HIS A 25 -44.10 24.38 -9.84
C HIS A 25 -43.21 25.63 -9.92
N GLU A 26 -43.31 26.53 -8.94
CA GLU A 26 -42.43 27.71 -8.83
C GLU A 26 -40.98 27.29 -8.58
N ILE A 27 -40.75 26.31 -7.69
CA ILE A 27 -39.42 25.76 -7.42
C ILE A 27 -38.78 25.21 -8.71
N SER A 28 -39.56 24.50 -9.51
CA SER A 28 -39.12 23.93 -10.79
C SER A 28 -38.69 25.02 -11.77
N ARG A 29 -39.45 26.11 -11.89
CA ARG A 29 -39.11 27.26 -12.75
C ARG A 29 -37.88 28.01 -12.22
N LYS A 30 -37.80 28.23 -10.91
CA LYS A 30 -36.73 29.02 -10.27
C LYS A 30 -35.37 28.33 -10.35
N LEU A 31 -35.33 27.01 -10.19
CA LEU A 31 -34.09 26.22 -10.22
C LEU A 31 -33.81 25.58 -11.59
N ASN A 32 -34.70 25.75 -12.58
CA ASN A 32 -34.64 25.09 -13.88
C ASN A 32 -34.50 23.55 -13.79
N VAL A 33 -35.20 22.94 -12.83
CA VAL A 33 -35.21 21.49 -12.60
C VAL A 33 -36.61 20.95 -12.91
N SER A 34 -36.72 19.74 -13.48
CA SER A 34 -38.03 19.15 -13.76
C SER A 34 -38.89 18.97 -12.49
N ARG A 35 -40.20 19.21 -12.61
CA ARG A 35 -41.16 19.01 -11.50
C ARG A 35 -41.10 17.60 -10.91
N THR A 36 -40.85 16.58 -11.74
CA THR A 36 -40.69 15.19 -11.29
C THR A 36 -39.48 15.02 -10.37
N CYS A 37 -38.36 15.68 -10.67
CA CYS A 37 -37.17 15.67 -9.83
C CYS A 37 -37.40 16.41 -8.51
N VAL A 38 -38.07 17.57 -8.54
CA VAL A 38 -38.45 18.32 -7.32
C VAL A 38 -39.29 17.43 -6.40
N ARG A 39 -40.36 16.83 -6.94
CA ARG A 39 -41.24 15.90 -6.20
C ARG A 39 -40.48 14.73 -5.60
N GLN A 40 -39.61 14.07 -6.38
CA GLN A 40 -38.80 12.94 -5.89
C GLN A 40 -37.81 13.36 -4.81
N THR A 41 -37.20 14.54 -4.93
CA THR A 41 -36.25 15.06 -3.94
C THR A 41 -36.95 15.34 -2.62
N ILE A 42 -38.12 16.00 -2.66
CA ILE A 42 -38.94 16.26 -1.48
C ILE A 42 -39.37 14.95 -0.81
N ARG A 43 -39.86 13.98 -1.60
CA ARG A 43 -40.25 12.66 -1.10
C ARG A 43 -39.09 11.95 -0.40
N LYS A 44 -37.93 11.85 -1.05
CA LYS A 44 -36.73 11.22 -0.46
C LYS A 44 -36.24 11.94 0.79
N PHE A 45 -36.32 13.26 0.82
CA PHE A 45 -35.94 14.05 1.99
C PHE A 45 -36.88 13.82 3.17
N ASN A 46 -38.20 13.66 2.93
CA ASN A 46 -39.12 13.29 4.00
C ASN A 46 -38.89 11.87 4.53
N GLU A 47 -38.47 10.93 3.66
CA GLU A 47 -38.24 9.53 4.04
C GLU A 47 -36.88 9.31 4.74
N LEU A 48 -35.83 10.00 4.28
CA LEU A 48 -34.44 9.74 4.69
C LEU A 48 -33.77 10.92 5.40
N HIS A 49 -34.42 12.08 5.45
CA HIS A 49 -33.88 13.35 5.98
C HIS A 49 -32.49 13.72 5.44
N THR A 50 -32.16 13.27 4.22
CA THR A 50 -30.87 13.51 3.58
C THR A 50 -31.02 13.90 2.11
N THR A 51 -30.11 14.76 1.64
CA THR A 51 -29.99 15.17 0.22
C THR A 51 -28.96 14.33 -0.54
N ALA A 52 -28.14 13.57 0.20
CA ALA A 52 -27.11 12.73 -0.38
C ALA A 52 -27.73 11.60 -1.20
N ALA A 53 -27.07 11.23 -2.30
CA ALA A 53 -27.47 10.06 -3.04
C ALA A 53 -27.10 8.81 -2.22
N LYS A 54 -28.02 7.84 -2.14
CA LYS A 54 -27.70 6.54 -1.56
C LYS A 54 -26.60 5.88 -2.41
N PRO A 55 -25.51 5.37 -1.80
CA PRO A 55 -24.52 4.61 -2.55
C PRO A 55 -25.20 3.41 -3.22
N GLY A 56 -24.84 3.16 -4.47
CA GLY A 56 -25.33 1.98 -5.18
C GLY A 56 -24.81 0.73 -4.48
N ALA A 57 -25.66 -0.29 -4.32
CA ALA A 57 -25.26 -1.59 -3.74
C ALA A 57 -24.25 -2.37 -4.62
N GLY A 58 -23.95 -1.86 -5.81
CA GLY A 58 -23.11 -2.54 -6.80
C GLY A 58 -23.74 -3.83 -7.30
N ARG A 59 -23.00 -4.57 -8.12
CA ARG A 59 -23.38 -5.92 -8.53
C ARG A 59 -22.91 -6.90 -7.45
N PRO A 60 -23.76 -7.83 -6.98
CA PRO A 60 -23.32 -8.85 -6.04
C PRO A 60 -22.17 -9.67 -6.64
N PHE A 61 -21.20 -10.02 -5.80
CA PHE A 61 -20.10 -10.86 -6.21
C PHE A 61 -20.59 -12.28 -6.53
N LYS A 62 -19.94 -12.95 -7.49
CA LYS A 62 -20.24 -14.35 -7.83
C LYS A 62 -19.97 -15.32 -6.67
N MET A 63 -19.13 -14.91 -5.71
CA MET A 63 -18.69 -15.75 -4.60
C MET A 63 -19.30 -15.27 -3.29
N THR A 64 -19.73 -16.24 -2.50
CA THR A 64 -20.19 -16.03 -1.13
C THR A 64 -19.02 -15.86 -0.17
N ARG A 65 -19.27 -15.24 1.00
CA ARG A 65 -18.27 -15.11 2.07
C ARG A 65 -17.74 -16.48 2.55
N ARG A 66 -18.61 -17.51 2.57
CA ARG A 66 -18.23 -18.87 2.96
C ARG A 66 -17.21 -19.49 2.01
N GLN A 67 -17.42 -19.32 0.71
CA GLN A 67 -16.50 -19.82 -0.32
C GLN A 67 -15.14 -19.12 -0.25
N LYS A 68 -15.12 -17.79 -0.06
CA LYS A 68 -13.87 -17.04 0.15
C LYS A 68 -13.12 -17.55 1.39
N ARG A 69 -13.83 -17.79 2.49
CA ARG A 69 -13.25 -18.35 3.73
C ARG A 69 -12.67 -19.75 3.51
N ALA A 70 -13.32 -20.60 2.73
CA ALA A 70 -12.79 -21.93 2.42
C ALA A 70 -11.44 -21.85 1.68
N ILE A 71 -11.33 -20.96 0.69
CA ILE A 71 -10.06 -20.72 -0.03
C ILE A 71 -8.99 -20.18 0.93
N LYS A 72 -9.34 -19.23 1.81
CA LYS A 72 -8.45 -18.72 2.86
C LYS A 72 -7.92 -19.86 3.74
N LEU A 73 -8.82 -20.70 4.25
CA LEU A 73 -8.45 -21.82 5.12
C LEU A 73 -7.57 -22.83 4.40
N GLN A 74 -7.78 -23.07 3.09
CA GLN A 74 -6.92 -23.96 2.33
C GLN A 74 -5.49 -23.41 2.21
N GLN A 75 -5.34 -22.10 1.95
CA GLN A 75 -4.02 -21.45 1.93
C GLN A 75 -3.34 -21.43 3.30
N LEU A 76 -4.12 -21.34 4.39
CA LEU A 76 -3.57 -21.37 5.75
C LEU A 76 -3.17 -22.78 6.19
N ARG A 77 -3.79 -23.82 5.62
CA ARG A 77 -3.40 -25.21 5.85
C ARG A 77 -2.10 -25.54 5.13
N ASP A 78 -2.04 -25.19 3.85
CA ASP A 78 -0.91 -25.46 2.99
C ASP A 78 -0.44 -24.15 2.36
N ASP A 79 0.51 -23.50 3.01
CA ASP A 79 1.04 -22.21 2.58
C ASP A 79 1.79 -22.32 1.25
N THR A 80 2.47 -23.43 0.99
CA THR A 80 3.21 -23.71 -0.26
C THR A 80 2.35 -23.76 -1.52
N LEU A 81 1.01 -23.78 -1.42
CA LEU A 81 0.13 -23.88 -2.57
C LEU A 81 0.28 -22.69 -3.53
N SER A 82 0.40 -23.03 -4.81
CA SER A 82 0.33 -22.02 -5.87
C SER A 82 -1.08 -21.49 -6.02
N LEU A 83 -1.18 -20.28 -6.54
CA LEU A 83 -2.45 -19.66 -6.87
C LEU A 83 -3.26 -20.52 -7.88
N ASN A 84 -2.59 -21.19 -8.80
CA ASN A 84 -3.24 -22.10 -9.74
C ASN A 84 -3.84 -23.33 -9.02
N ASP A 85 -3.16 -23.84 -8.00
CA ASP A 85 -3.66 -24.98 -7.22
C ASP A 85 -4.86 -24.58 -6.36
N LEU A 86 -4.87 -23.36 -5.80
CA LEU A 86 -6.06 -22.82 -5.14
C LEU A 86 -7.25 -22.66 -6.08
N VAL A 87 -7.01 -22.25 -7.33
CA VAL A 87 -8.07 -22.16 -8.35
C VAL A 87 -8.61 -23.56 -8.68
N ARG A 88 -7.72 -24.55 -8.85
CA ARG A 88 -8.12 -25.95 -9.06
C ARG A 88 -8.90 -26.50 -7.86
N TYR A 89 -8.48 -26.18 -6.64
CA TYR A 89 -9.20 -26.51 -5.41
C TYR A 89 -10.59 -25.87 -5.39
N ALA A 90 -10.72 -24.57 -5.71
CA ALA A 90 -12.00 -23.89 -5.76
C ALA A 90 -12.95 -24.49 -6.82
N GLN A 91 -12.40 -24.92 -7.96
CA GLN A 91 -13.17 -25.61 -8.98
C GLN A 91 -13.63 -27.00 -8.52
N ALA A 92 -12.74 -27.79 -7.89
CA ALA A 92 -13.04 -29.15 -7.48
C ALA A 92 -13.93 -29.25 -6.23
N SER A 93 -13.67 -28.43 -5.21
CA SER A 93 -14.35 -28.53 -3.90
C SER A 93 -15.58 -27.64 -3.79
N LEU A 94 -15.56 -26.46 -4.42
CA LEU A 94 -16.63 -25.46 -4.31
C LEU A 94 -17.47 -25.36 -5.59
N ASN A 95 -17.13 -26.12 -6.64
CA ASN A 95 -17.74 -26.04 -7.98
C ASN A 95 -17.74 -24.61 -8.55
N LEU A 96 -16.67 -23.85 -8.28
CA LEU A 96 -16.52 -22.47 -8.73
C LEU A 96 -15.47 -22.35 -9.83
N ASN A 97 -15.88 -21.89 -11.01
CA ASN A 97 -14.95 -21.48 -12.05
C ASN A 97 -14.49 -20.04 -11.81
N ILE A 98 -13.30 -19.87 -11.23
CA ILE A 98 -12.69 -18.57 -10.93
C ILE A 98 -11.43 -18.36 -11.76
N SER A 99 -11.17 -17.10 -12.15
CA SER A 99 -9.89 -16.73 -12.75
C SER A 99 -8.80 -16.59 -11.70
N GLY A 100 -7.54 -16.76 -12.10
CA GLY A 100 -6.41 -16.51 -11.21
C GLY A 100 -6.39 -15.09 -10.61
N GLN A 101 -6.80 -14.08 -11.39
CA GLN A 101 -6.97 -12.70 -10.91
C GLN A 101 -7.94 -12.62 -9.73
N THR A 102 -9.03 -13.39 -9.79
CA THR A 102 -10.05 -13.44 -8.72
C THR A 102 -9.48 -14.11 -7.48
N GLY A 103 -8.75 -15.22 -7.65
CA GLY A 103 -8.01 -15.88 -6.57
C GLY A 103 -7.02 -14.93 -5.89
N SER A 104 -6.22 -14.20 -6.68
CA SER A 104 -5.24 -13.22 -6.15
C SER A 104 -5.94 -12.10 -5.38
N ARG A 105 -7.05 -11.59 -5.91
CA ARG A 105 -7.84 -10.56 -5.22
C ARG A 105 -8.38 -11.04 -3.87
N ILE A 106 -8.83 -12.30 -3.79
CA ILE A 106 -9.32 -12.88 -2.53
C ILE A 106 -8.20 -13.00 -1.51
N LEU A 107 -7.02 -13.45 -1.92
CA LEU A 107 -5.87 -13.54 -1.01
C LEU A 107 -5.47 -12.17 -0.49
N ARG A 108 -5.45 -11.15 -1.36
CA ARG A 108 -5.20 -9.75 -0.97
C ARG A 108 -6.26 -9.18 -0.03
N GLU A 109 -7.53 -9.59 -0.18
CA GLU A 109 -8.62 -9.18 0.73
C GLU A 109 -8.42 -9.73 2.16
N PHE A 110 -7.60 -10.77 2.33
CA PHE A 110 -7.26 -11.36 3.62
C PHE A 110 -5.80 -11.13 4.03
N ASP A 111 -5.10 -10.20 3.36
CA ASP A 111 -3.68 -9.89 3.58
C ASP A 111 -2.73 -11.11 3.46
N LEU A 112 -3.17 -12.12 2.71
CA LEU A 112 -2.34 -13.28 2.40
C LEU A 112 -1.55 -13.00 1.12
N VAL A 113 -0.22 -12.96 1.25
CA VAL A 113 0.68 -12.96 0.11
C VAL A 113 1.06 -14.41 -0.16
N SER A 114 0.90 -14.88 -1.40
CA SER A 114 1.38 -16.22 -1.78
C SER A 114 2.86 -16.33 -1.43
N PRO A 115 3.30 -17.35 -0.67
CA PRO A 115 4.70 -17.48 -0.31
C PRO A 115 5.59 -17.75 -1.52
N ILE A 116 5.05 -18.26 -2.63
CA ILE A 116 5.77 -18.29 -3.93
C ILE A 116 6.11 -16.86 -4.39
N ARG A 117 5.21 -15.90 -4.17
CA ARG A 117 5.49 -14.48 -4.47
C ARG A 117 6.52 -13.90 -3.50
N ILE A 118 6.48 -14.29 -2.23
CA ILE A 118 7.53 -13.89 -1.25
C ILE A 118 8.88 -14.49 -1.67
N ALA A 119 8.93 -15.78 -1.97
CA ALA A 119 10.12 -16.48 -2.45
C ALA A 119 10.65 -15.87 -3.75
N GLN A 120 9.80 -15.57 -4.73
CA GLN A 120 10.19 -14.87 -5.95
C GLN A 120 10.71 -13.45 -5.66
N LEU A 121 10.10 -12.71 -4.73
CA LEU A 121 10.60 -11.40 -4.32
C LEU A 121 11.97 -11.50 -3.64
N LEU A 122 12.18 -12.53 -2.81
CA LEU A 122 13.47 -12.78 -2.17
C LEU A 122 14.53 -13.20 -3.18
N VAL A 123 14.21 -14.12 -4.09
CA VAL A 123 15.11 -14.54 -5.19
C VAL A 123 15.46 -13.35 -6.08
N ASN A 124 14.48 -12.52 -6.47
CA ASN A 124 14.73 -11.34 -7.29
C ASN A 124 15.60 -10.30 -6.57
N ARG A 125 15.47 -10.15 -5.25
CA ARG A 125 16.38 -9.30 -4.45
C ARG A 125 17.80 -9.85 -4.42
N LEU A 126 17.96 -11.16 -4.28
CA LEU A 126 19.28 -11.80 -4.32
C LEU A 126 19.95 -11.65 -5.68
N THR A 127 19.22 -11.88 -6.78
CA THR A 127 19.77 -11.72 -8.14
C THR A 127 20.15 -10.27 -8.44
N GLN A 128 19.40 -9.27 -7.96
CA GLN A 128 19.78 -7.86 -8.11
C GLN A 128 21.08 -7.52 -7.37
N ASN A 129 21.30 -8.11 -6.19
CA ASN A 129 22.56 -7.94 -5.46
C ASN A 129 23.74 -8.61 -6.20
N GLU A 130 23.53 -9.79 -6.79
CA GLU A 130 24.55 -10.46 -7.61
C GLU A 130 24.89 -9.68 -8.88
N ASP A 131 23.89 -9.11 -9.56
CA ASP A 131 24.09 -8.27 -10.75
C ASP A 131 24.80 -6.95 -10.41
N SER A 132 24.53 -6.35 -9.24
CA SER A 132 25.28 -5.20 -8.73
C SER A 132 26.76 -5.51 -8.50
N HIS A 133 27.09 -6.66 -7.88
CA HIS A 133 28.49 -7.07 -7.70
C HIS A 133 29.19 -7.47 -9.01
N ARG A 134 28.45 -8.01 -9.99
CA ARG A 134 28.99 -8.24 -11.35
C ARG A 134 29.27 -6.94 -12.12
N CYS A 135 28.55 -5.86 -11.84
CA CYS A 135 28.86 -4.54 -12.39
C CYS A 135 30.05 -3.88 -11.68
N GLU A 136 30.20 -4.04 -10.36
CA GLU A 136 31.33 -3.48 -9.61
C GLU A 136 32.67 -4.11 -9.99
N THR A 137 32.72 -5.44 -10.20
CA THR A 137 33.96 -6.15 -10.58
C THR A 137 34.51 -5.74 -11.96
N ARG A 138 33.70 -5.13 -12.83
CA ARG A 138 34.17 -4.56 -14.11
C ARG A 138 34.85 -3.19 -13.95
N SER A 139 34.52 -2.43 -12.91
CA SER A 139 35.19 -1.15 -12.64
C SER A 139 36.60 -1.33 -12.07
N TYR A 140 36.82 -2.42 -11.32
CA TYR A 140 38.13 -2.71 -10.72
C TYR A 140 39.22 -3.12 -11.72
N SER A 141 38.89 -3.57 -12.93
CA SER A 141 39.94 -3.95 -13.90
C SER A 141 40.62 -2.71 -14.54
N CYS A 142 39.87 -1.63 -14.76
CA CYS A 142 40.42 -0.38 -15.32
C CYS A 142 41.30 0.36 -14.29
N GLU A 143 40.90 0.35 -13.01
CA GLU A 143 41.69 0.95 -11.94
C GLU A 143 42.99 0.17 -11.67
N GLN A 144 42.96 -1.17 -11.75
CA GLN A 144 44.17 -1.98 -11.63
C GLN A 144 45.17 -1.73 -12.77
N GLU A 145 44.69 -1.58 -14.01
CA GLU A 145 45.56 -1.23 -15.14
C GLU A 145 46.23 0.15 -14.96
N LEU A 146 45.51 1.12 -14.38
CA LEU A 146 46.09 2.44 -14.05
C LEU A 146 47.13 2.35 -12.94
N ILE A 147 46.86 1.57 -11.88
CA ILE A 147 47.80 1.34 -10.77
C ILE A 147 49.07 0.66 -11.28
N ASP A 148 48.94 -0.40 -12.09
CA ASP A 148 50.09 -1.12 -12.66
C ASP A 148 50.92 -0.22 -13.59
N SER A 149 50.27 0.64 -14.38
CA SER A 149 50.94 1.61 -15.24
C SER A 149 51.70 2.68 -14.44
N LEU A 150 51.12 3.18 -13.35
CA LEU A 150 51.77 4.13 -12.44
C LEU A 150 52.97 3.51 -11.72
N LEU A 151 52.83 2.30 -11.19
CA LEU A 151 53.93 1.56 -10.55
C LEU A 151 55.09 1.33 -11.52
N LYS A 152 54.78 1.04 -12.79
CA LYS A 152 55.79 0.90 -13.84
C LYS A 152 56.55 2.21 -14.09
N MET A 153 55.84 3.34 -14.21
CA MET A 153 56.48 4.65 -14.38
C MET A 153 57.37 5.02 -13.19
N ILE A 154 56.93 4.75 -11.95
CA ILE A 154 57.73 5.01 -10.74
C ILE A 154 59.02 4.21 -10.78
N ASN A 155 58.96 2.91 -11.10
CA ASN A 155 60.15 2.08 -11.22
C ASN A 155 61.10 2.58 -12.31
N ASP A 156 60.57 3.02 -13.45
CA ASP A 156 61.39 3.58 -14.53
C ASP A 156 62.11 4.86 -14.07
N VAL A 157 61.43 5.75 -13.32
CA VAL A 157 62.03 6.99 -12.78
C VAL A 157 63.06 6.70 -11.69
N CYS A 158 62.77 5.76 -10.78
CA CYS A 158 63.71 5.31 -9.75
C CYS A 158 64.97 4.69 -10.37
N ASN A 159 64.84 3.97 -11.48
CA ASN A 159 65.99 3.43 -12.22
C ASN A 159 66.75 4.51 -13.02
N CYS A 160 66.13 5.65 -13.34
CA CYS A 160 66.77 6.75 -14.05
C CYS A 160 67.50 7.76 -13.13
N THR A 161 67.21 7.75 -11.83
CA THR A 161 67.73 8.74 -10.86
C THR A 161 68.86 8.17 -10.00
N SER A 162 69.90 7.61 -10.63
CA SER A 162 71.19 7.36 -9.97
C SER A 162 72.05 8.63 -9.92
N HIS A 163 71.47 9.72 -9.44
CA HIS A 163 72.22 10.92 -9.06
C HIS A 163 72.33 10.95 -7.55
N ARG A 164 73.57 10.75 -7.10
CA ARG A 164 74.06 10.80 -5.71
C ARG A 164 73.58 12.11 -5.06
N ILE A 165 72.52 12.03 -4.25
CA ILE A 165 72.18 13.07 -3.29
C ILE A 165 73.00 12.75 -2.05
N GLU A 166 74.01 13.57 -1.77
CA GLU A 166 74.70 13.51 -0.48
C GLU A 166 73.73 14.04 0.58
N PRO A 167 73.42 13.25 1.63
CA PRO A 167 72.49 13.67 2.66
C PRO A 167 73.21 14.59 3.63
N ASP A 168 73.14 15.89 3.37
CA ASP A 168 73.51 16.90 4.35
C ASP A 168 72.32 17.26 5.24
N THR A 169 72.62 17.28 6.54
CA THR A 169 71.88 17.88 7.65
C THR A 169 70.59 17.20 8.10
N ALA A 170 70.76 16.36 9.13
CA ALA A 170 69.74 16.04 10.11
C ALA A 170 69.24 17.34 10.76
N LEU A 171 67.94 17.61 10.64
CA LEU A 171 67.24 18.59 11.47
C LEU A 171 66.35 17.79 12.43
N ASP A 172 66.77 17.76 13.70
CA ASP A 172 65.92 17.47 14.85
C ASP A 172 64.81 18.53 14.89
N TYR A 173 63.58 18.10 14.61
CA TYR A 173 62.41 18.83 15.05
C TYR A 173 61.77 17.98 16.14
N ASP A 174 62.19 18.28 17.36
CA ASP A 174 61.38 18.13 18.56
C ASP A 174 60.20 19.11 18.51
N ASP A 175 59.21 18.82 19.36
CA ASP A 175 58.09 19.66 19.79
C ASP A 175 56.78 19.62 18.99
N ASP A 176 55.91 18.72 19.48
CA ASP A 176 54.71 19.09 20.27
C ASP A 176 53.71 20.08 19.65
N GLU A 177 52.75 19.57 18.90
CA GLU A 177 51.48 20.27 18.63
C GLU A 177 50.30 19.39 19.11
N GLU A 178 49.94 19.66 20.36
CA GLU A 178 48.62 19.70 21.00
C GLU A 178 47.41 19.36 20.09
N PHE A 179 46.92 18.11 20.19
CA PHE A 179 45.61 17.74 19.63
C PHE A 179 44.50 18.16 20.59
N GLY A 180 43.81 19.25 20.23
CA GLY A 180 42.64 19.76 20.94
C GLY A 180 41.44 18.80 20.92
N ASP A 181 40.75 18.77 22.04
CA ASP A 181 39.54 18.01 22.32
C ASP A 181 38.39 18.40 21.37
N PHE A 182 37.91 17.43 20.57
CA PHE A 182 36.72 17.57 19.75
C PHE A 182 35.54 16.86 20.44
N GLU A 183 34.76 17.63 21.21
CA GLU A 183 33.49 17.20 21.80
C GLU A 183 32.42 17.08 20.71
N ASP A 184 32.10 15.85 20.28
CA ASP A 184 30.89 15.58 19.50
C ASP A 184 29.72 15.22 20.42
N ASN A 185 28.84 16.21 20.53
CA ASN A 185 27.59 16.24 21.24
C ASN A 185 26.51 15.50 20.42
N TYR A 186 26.23 14.22 20.71
CA TYR A 186 25.11 13.49 20.08
C TYR A 186 23.89 13.48 20.98
N THR A 187 22.91 14.27 20.57
CA THR A 187 21.59 14.42 21.18
C THR A 187 20.78 13.12 21.08
N ASP A 188 20.31 12.70 22.25
CA ASP A 188 19.33 11.65 22.51
C ASP A 188 17.93 12.13 22.09
N SER A 189 17.26 11.40 21.20
CA SER A 189 15.86 11.65 20.85
C SER A 189 15.06 10.37 21.07
N ALA A 190 14.52 10.27 22.29
CA ALA A 190 13.48 9.35 22.69
C ALA A 190 12.18 9.64 21.91
N ASP A 191 11.68 8.64 21.19
CA ASP A 191 10.35 8.63 20.58
C ASP A 191 9.44 7.74 21.44
N GLU A 192 8.74 8.37 22.38
CA GLU A 192 7.70 7.78 23.23
C GLU A 192 6.38 7.71 22.44
N GLY A 193 6.19 6.60 21.74
CA GLY A 193 4.98 6.27 20.99
C GLY A 193 3.86 5.67 21.86
N VAL A 194 3.14 6.58 22.53
CA VAL A 194 1.76 6.56 23.05
C VAL A 194 0.94 5.25 22.94
N ASP A 195 0.58 4.78 24.14
CA ASP A 195 -0.45 3.81 24.53
C ASP A 195 -1.86 4.17 24.01
N THR A 196 -2.55 3.18 23.41
CA THR A 196 -4.00 3.24 23.17
C THR A 196 -4.66 1.95 23.60
N GLY A 197 -4.98 1.86 24.90
CA GLY A 197 -5.96 0.93 25.43
C GLY A 197 -7.33 1.14 24.78
N PHE A 198 -7.79 0.13 24.04
CA PHE A 198 -9.15 0.07 23.49
C PHE A 198 -9.93 -1.01 24.25
N ASP A 199 -10.82 -0.55 25.12
CA ASP A 199 -11.68 -1.33 26.01
C ASP A 199 -12.89 -1.85 25.21
N ASP A 200 -12.93 -3.17 24.94
CA ASP A 200 -14.02 -3.84 24.23
C ASP A 200 -15.00 -4.45 25.23
N SER A 201 -15.97 -3.64 25.64
CA SER A 201 -17.15 -4.09 26.40
C SER A 201 -18.37 -4.13 25.49
N THR A 202 -18.75 -5.32 25.03
CA THR A 202 -20.10 -5.56 24.50
C THR A 202 -20.71 -6.83 25.12
N GLU A 203 -21.27 -6.65 26.32
CA GLU A 203 -22.36 -7.48 26.82
C GLU A 203 -23.66 -7.01 26.15
N GLY A 204 -24.44 -7.96 25.64
CA GLY A 204 -25.69 -7.69 24.93
C GLY A 204 -26.41 -8.98 24.58
N GLU A 205 -26.80 -9.72 25.62
CA GLU A 205 -27.66 -10.89 25.53
C GLU A 205 -29.09 -10.54 25.08
N ASN A 206 -29.76 -11.53 24.48
CA ASN A 206 -31.21 -11.79 24.54
C ASN A 206 -32.14 -10.84 23.75
N LEU A 207 -33.18 -11.29 23.02
CA LEU A 207 -34.16 -12.33 23.32
C LEU A 207 -35.06 -12.63 22.09
N MET A 208 -35.55 -13.87 22.03
CA MET A 208 -36.92 -14.25 21.61
C MET A 208 -37.28 -14.33 20.11
N THR A 209 -37.03 -15.51 19.53
CA THR A 209 -37.72 -16.00 18.33
C THR A 209 -38.90 -16.86 18.79
N GLN A 210 -40.14 -16.38 18.62
CA GLN A 210 -41.33 -17.24 18.67
C GLN A 210 -41.77 -17.56 17.23
N ALA A 211 -41.60 -18.82 16.84
CA ALA A 211 -42.15 -19.37 15.62
C ALA A 211 -43.50 -20.02 15.95
N ASN A 212 -44.59 -19.47 15.40
CA ASN A 212 -45.88 -20.14 15.36
C ASN A 212 -45.94 -20.95 14.06
N PHE A 213 -45.84 -22.27 14.17
CA PHE A 213 -46.24 -23.20 13.12
C PHE A 213 -47.66 -23.68 13.43
N SER A 214 -48.63 -23.28 12.62
CA SER A 214 -49.92 -23.95 12.51
C SER A 214 -49.87 -24.90 11.31
N LEU A 215 -50.16 -26.17 11.56
CA LEU A 215 -50.45 -27.18 10.54
C LEU A 215 -51.97 -27.30 10.45
N GLU A 216 -52.52 -27.09 9.26
CA GLU A 216 -53.78 -27.70 8.79
C GLU A 216 -53.42 -28.82 7.80
#